data_AF-A0A3D1ZZY7-F1
#
_entry.id   AF-A0A3D1ZZY7-F1
#
_cell.length_a   1.000
_cell.length_b   1.000
_cell.length_c   1.000
_cell.angle_alpha   90.00
_cell.angle_beta   90.00
_cell.angle_gamma   90.00
#
_symmetry.space_group_name_H-M   'P 1'
#
loop_
_entity.id
_entity.type
_entity.pdbx_description
1 polymer ?
#
loop_
_entity_poly.entity_id
_entity_poly.type
_entity_poly.pdbx_seq_one_letter_code
_entity_poly.pdbx_strand_id
1 'polypeptide(L)' 'MSQQQADICEQTTINELADIVRDMEQSMTIRIYDDNNEVIGAIRLVHVDEIQQIDHMRSLQQVGRSHLH' A
#
# COMPACT_ATOMS: atom_id res chain seq x y z
N MET A 1 -21.67 8.30 10.48
CA MET A 1 -21.02 7.46 9.45
C MET A 1 -20.21 6.41 10.19
N SER A 2 -20.79 5.25 10.49
CA SER A 2 -20.03 4.12 11.04
C SER A 2 -19.13 3.60 9.92
N GLN A 3 -17.81 3.75 10.08
CA GLN A 3 -16.85 3.04 9.23
C GLN A 3 -17.17 1.56 9.39
N GLN A 4 -17.55 0.92 8.29
CA GLN A 4 -17.76 -0.51 8.23
C GLN A 4 -16.40 -1.13 8.53
N GLN A 5 -16.20 -1.57 9.78
CA GLN A 5 -14.96 -2.15 10.23
C GLN A 5 -14.82 -3.47 9.50
N ALA A 6 -13.94 -3.50 8.49
CA ALA A 6 -13.58 -4.75 7.87
C ALA A 6 -12.99 -5.66 8.96
N ASP A 7 -13.58 -6.83 9.16
CA ASP A 7 -13.13 -7.81 10.15
C ASP A 7 -11.84 -8.48 9.65
N ILE A 8 -10.72 -7.77 9.83
CA ILE A 8 -9.38 -8.30 9.57
C ILE A 8 -8.94 -9.10 10.79
N CYS A 9 -8.57 -10.36 10.58
CA CYS A 9 -8.05 -11.26 11.61
C CYS A 9 -6.75 -11.94 11.15
N GLU A 10 -6.13 -12.73 12.03
CA GLU A 10 -4.88 -13.44 11.73
C GLU A 10 -4.95 -14.37 10.51
N GLN A 11 -6.15 -14.82 10.15
CA GLN A 11 -6.39 -15.74 9.04
C GLN A 11 -6.71 -15.02 7.73
N THR A 12 -6.91 -13.70 7.76
CA THR A 12 -7.23 -12.92 6.58
C THR A 12 -6.08 -12.99 5.59
N THR A 13 -6.39 -13.44 4.39
CA THR A 13 -5.46 -13.59 3.28
C THR A 13 -5.21 -12.25 2.58
N ILE A 14 -4.11 -12.15 1.83
CA ILE A 14 -3.79 -10.95 1.04
C ILE A 14 -4.90 -10.63 0.03
N ASN A 15 -5.56 -11.64 -0.55
CA ASN A 15 -6.64 -11.42 -1.51
C ASN A 15 -7.87 -10.78 -0.84
N GLU A 16 -8.23 -11.23 0.36
CA GLU A 16 -9.32 -10.63 1.13
C GLU A 16 -8.98 -9.18 1.54
N LEU A 17 -7.73 -8.92 1.92
CA LEU A 17 -7.27 -7.55 2.17
C LEU A 17 -7.33 -6.66 0.93
N ALA A 18 -7.03 -7.22 -0.25
CA ALA A 18 -7.15 -6.49 -1.52
C ALA A 18 -8.61 -6.16 -1.87
N ASP A 19 -9.54 -7.07 -1.60
CA ASP A 19 -10.97 -6.81 -1.77
C ASP A 19 -11.46 -5.72 -0.81
N ILE A 20 -11.03 -5.73 0.47
CA ILE A 20 -11.34 -4.68 1.44
C ILE A 20 -10.80 -3.31 0.98
N VAL A 21 -9.55 -3.25 0.53
CA VAL A 21 -8.92 -2.03 -0.02
C VAL A 21 -9.69 -1.52 -1.23
N ARG A 22 -10.16 -2.44 -2.07
CA ARG A 22 -10.97 -2.09 -3.24
C ARG A 22 -12.28 -1.44 -2.82
N ASP A 23 -13.00 -2.06 -1.88
CA ASP A 23 -14.31 -1.61 -1.42
C ASP A 23 -14.24 -0.32 -0.60
N MET A 24 -13.13 -0.10 0.12
CA MET A 24 -12.88 1.12 0.89
C MET A 24 -12.41 2.30 0.03
N GLU A 25 -12.05 2.08 -1.24
CA GLU A 25 -11.43 3.07 -2.13
C GLU A 25 -10.20 3.78 -1.50
N GLN A 26 -9.49 3.07 -0.62
CA GLN A 26 -8.38 3.64 0.16
C GLN A 26 -7.20 2.67 0.23
N SER A 27 -5.98 3.20 0.14
CA SER A 27 -4.77 2.39 0.33
C SER A 27 -4.64 1.90 1.77
N MET A 28 -4.11 0.68 1.94
CA MET A 28 -3.83 0.08 3.25
C MET A 28 -2.35 -0.23 3.40
N THR A 29 -1.80 -0.06 4.61
CA THR A 29 -0.43 -0.46 4.92
C THR A 29 -0.42 -1.55 5.98
N ILE A 30 0.14 -2.69 5.63
CA ILE A 30 0.39 -3.81 6.53
C ILE A 30 1.83 -3.68 7.03
N ARG A 31 2.03 -3.66 8.34
CA ARG A 31 3.36 -3.68 8.95
C ARG A 31 3.67 -5.10 9.40
N ILE A 32 4.89 -5.55 9.10
CA ILE A 32 5.42 -6.85 9.50
C ILE A 32 6.33 -6.59 10.69
N TYR A 33 6.02 -7.24 11.81
CA TYR A 33 6.75 -7.12 13.06
C TYR A 33 7.56 -8.39 13.32
N ASP A 34 8.72 -8.26 13.97
CA ASP A 34 9.47 -9.40 14.51
C ASP A 34 8.98 -9.79 15.92
N ASP A 35 9.63 -10.78 16.53
CA ASP A 35 9.32 -11.25 17.88
C ASP A 35 9.59 -10.19 18.97
N ASN A 36 10.38 -9.16 18.68
CA ASN A 36 10.65 -8.03 19.58
C ASN A 36 9.64 -6.89 19.40
N ASN A 37 8.62 -7.08 18.56
CA ASN A 37 7.63 -6.08 18.18
C ASN A 37 8.25 -4.87 17.44
N GLU A 38 9.38 -5.08 16.76
CA GLU A 38 10.01 -4.10 15.87
C GLU A 38 9.50 -4.27 14.44
N VAL A 39 9.28 -3.16 13.72
CA VAL A 39 8.84 -3.21 12.32
C VAL A 39 10.02 -3.59 11.43
N ILE A 40 9.96 -4.78 10.83
CA ILE A 40 10.98 -5.29 9.91
C ILE A 40 10.60 -5.12 8.44
N GLY A 41 9.34 -4.77 8.16
CA GLY A 41 8.88 -4.56 6.80
C GLY A 41 7.47 -3.96 6.75
N ALA A 42 7.09 -3.52 5.54
CA ALA A 42 5.73 -3.08 5.28
C ALA A 42 5.32 -3.42 3.85
N ILE A 43 4.05 -3.77 3.68
CA ILE A 43 3.40 -3.96 2.38
C ILE A 43 2.32 -2.91 2.28
N ARG A 44 2.34 -2.11 1.20
CA ARG A 44 1.28 -1.13 0.91
C ARG A 44 0.41 -1.68 -0.22
N LEU A 45 -0.86 -1.93 0.11
CA LEU A 45 -1.91 -2.27 -0.85
C LEU A 45 -2.50 -0.97 -1.39
N VAL A 46 -2.51 -0.83 -2.71
CA VAL A 46 -2.95 0.37 -3.41
C VAL A 46 -3.83 -0.02 -4.60
N HIS A 47 -4.69 0.91 -5.02
CA HIS A 47 -5.41 0.78 -6.28
C HIS A 47 -4.44 0.84 -7.47
N VAL A 48 -4.80 0.18 -8.57
CA VAL A 48 -3.97 0.17 -9.78
C VAL A 48 -3.69 1.58 -10.32
N ASP A 49 -4.65 2.48 -10.17
CA ASP A 49 -4.52 3.88 -10.61
C ASP A 49 -3.45 4.63 -9.79
N GLU A 50 -3.32 4.32 -8.49
CA GLU A 50 -2.23 4.86 -7.67
C GLU A 50 -0.86 4.33 -8.13
N ILE A 51 -0.77 3.08 -8.58
CA ILE A 51 0.48 2.51 -9.11
C ILE A 51 0.92 3.29 -10.34
N GLN A 52 0.00 3.56 -11.28
CA GLN A 52 0.29 4.32 -12.49
C GLN A 52 0.79 5.73 -12.16
N GLN A 53 0.19 6.39 -11.16
CA GLN A 53 0.64 7.70 -10.69
C GLN A 53 2.04 7.64 -10.06
N ILE A 54 2.32 6.62 -9.26
CA ILE A 54 3.64 6.42 -8.64
C ILE A 54 4.71 6.22 -9.72
N ASP A 55 4.43 5.39 -10.73
CA ASP A 55 5.36 5.13 -11.83
C ASP A 55 5.57 6.38 -12.68
N HIS A 56 4.51 7.13 -12.96
CA HIS A 56 4.61 8.41 -13.65
C HIS A 56 5.49 9.41 -12.88
N MET A 57 5.26 9.58 -11.57
CA MET A 57 6.09 10.46 -10.73
C MET A 57 7.57 10.02 -10.71
N ARG A 58 7.85 8.72 -10.64
CA ARG A 58 9.22 8.19 -10.68
C ARG A 58 9.90 8.49 -12.01
N SER A 59 9.18 8.36 -13.13
CA SER A 59 9.71 8.69 -14.45
C SER A 59 10.12 10.17 -14.56
N LEU A 60 9.30 11.07 -14.00
CA LEU A 60 9.58 12.52 -14.00
C LEU A 60 10.80 12.85 -13.13
N GLN A 61 10.95 12.20 -11.97
CA GLN A 61 12.12 12.38 -11.10
C GLN A 61 13.42 11.84 -11.71
N GLN A 62 13.36 10.79 -12.54
CA GLN A 62 14.52 10.31 -13.29
C GLN A 62 14.95 11.29 -14.38
N VAL A 63 14.01 11.88 -15.12
CA VAL A 63 14.32 12.89 -16.15
C VAL A 63 14.94 14.15 -15.54
N GLY A 64 14.44 14.60 -14.38
CA GLY A 64 15.00 15.76 -13.67
C GLY A 64 16.42 15.54 -13.13
N ARG A 65 16.81 14.29 -12.84
CA ARG A 65 18.18 13.95 -12.40
C ARG A 65 19.17 13.86 -13.57
N SER A 66 18.71 13.46 -14.75
CA SER A 66 19.56 13.35 -15.95
C SER A 66 19.93 14.69 -16.59
N HIS A 67 19.26 15.79 -16.21
CA HIS A 67 19.56 17.14 -16.71
C HIS A 67 20.58 17.93 -15.86
N LEU A 68 21.07 17.34 -14.76
CA LEU A 68 22.06 17.94 -13.86
C LEU A 68 23.48 17.35 -14.02
N HIS A 69 23.71 16.57 -15.08
CA HIS A 69 25.02 15.98 -15.42
C HIS A 69 25.50 16.45 -16.79
#